data_AF-A0A1V8RLH3-F1
#
_entry.id   AF-A0A1V8RLH3-F1
#
_cell.length_a   1.000
_cell.length_b   1.000
_cell.length_c   1.000
_cell.angle_alpha   90.00
_cell.angle_beta   90.00
_cell.angle_gamma   90.00
#
_symmetry.space_group_name_H-M   'P 1'
#
loop_
_entity.id
_entity.type
_entity.pdbx_description
1 polymer ?
#
loop_
_entity_poly.entity_id
_entity_poly.type
_entity_poly.pdbx_seq_one_letter_code
_entity_poly.pdbx_strand_id
1 'polypeptide(L)'
;MHTGLREPIQNAYHAVAVDELRKKFAPTLWTIKTTTKNKRTLENVEQRWFPGAHANVGGGYFSDLLAQRPLRWIMSKAESLGLEFRRIPDQLDDVHEAAISDSHGEFLSGIYRWVSPHFSRQIGGGKVLVDGAESRNLFETIDRSVFERMQGNGSYRPPNVLEWSARHGFDWEKCDATTDAHTANPIGCTF
;
A
#
# COMPACT_ATOMS: atom_id res chain seq x y z
N MET A 1 -5.00 -20.27 1.45
CA MET A 1 -5.80 -19.03 1.23
C MET A 1 -5.55 -18.64 -0.21
N HIS A 2 -6.58 -18.58 -1.05
CA HIS A 2 -6.38 -18.39 -2.48
C HIS A 2 -6.25 -16.90 -2.81
N THR A 3 -5.04 -16.46 -3.14
CA THR A 3 -4.71 -15.07 -3.45
C THR A 3 -4.56 -14.80 -4.95
N GLY A 4 -4.85 -15.81 -5.79
CA GLY A 4 -4.78 -15.69 -7.25
C GLY A 4 -5.97 -14.90 -7.81
N LEU A 5 -5.68 -13.81 -8.53
CA LEU A 5 -6.69 -13.03 -9.23
C LEU A 5 -7.24 -13.80 -10.44
N ARG A 6 -8.51 -14.19 -10.40
CA ARG A 6 -9.17 -14.99 -11.45
C ARG A 6 -9.09 -14.32 -12.82
N GLU A 7 -8.87 -15.10 -13.87
CA GLU A 7 -8.68 -14.59 -15.25
C GLU A 7 -9.77 -13.62 -15.76
N PRO A 8 -11.07 -13.82 -15.48
CA PRO A 8 -12.12 -12.91 -15.95
C PRO A 8 -12.04 -11.49 -15.36
N ILE A 9 -11.29 -11.30 -14.28
CA ILE A 9 -11.08 -9.98 -13.69
C ILE A 9 -10.07 -9.24 -14.55
N GLN A 10 -10.56 -8.23 -15.26
CA GLN A 10 -9.77 -7.40 -16.18
C GLN A 10 -8.93 -6.37 -15.41
N ASN A 11 -9.54 -5.66 -14.45
CA ASN A 11 -8.86 -4.64 -13.65
C ASN A 11 -9.07 -4.86 -12.15
N ALA A 12 -8.04 -4.61 -11.34
CA ALA A 12 -8.11 -4.73 -9.88
C ALA A 12 -7.09 -3.81 -9.19
N TYR A 13 -7.55 -3.00 -8.24
CA TYR A 13 -6.71 -2.02 -7.53
C TYR A 13 -6.85 -2.21 -6.02
N HIS A 14 -5.72 -2.33 -5.31
CA HIS A 14 -5.67 -2.59 -3.87
C HIS A 14 -4.83 -1.53 -3.17
N ALA A 15 -5.44 -0.76 -2.29
CA ALA A 15 -4.74 0.18 -1.42
C ALA A 15 -4.29 -0.55 -0.15
N VAL A 16 -3.00 -0.46 0.18
CA VAL A 16 -2.38 -1.24 1.25
C VAL A 16 -1.72 -0.31 2.27
N ALA A 17 -1.95 -0.58 3.56
CA ALA A 17 -1.39 0.20 4.66
C ALA A 17 0.06 -0.18 4.97
N VAL A 18 0.97 0.80 4.97
CA VAL A 18 2.37 0.63 5.37
C VAL A 18 2.49 0.39 6.88
N ASP A 19 1.67 1.06 7.70
CA ASP A 19 1.82 1.08 9.16
C ASP A 19 0.87 0.11 9.89
N GLU A 20 0.24 -0.83 9.19
CA GLU A 20 -0.58 -1.86 9.83
C GLU A 20 0.31 -3.01 10.35
N LEU A 21 0.64 -2.95 11.64
CA LEU A 21 1.57 -3.88 12.29
C LEU A 21 0.90 -5.09 12.95
N ARG A 22 -0.44 -5.14 13.00
CA ARG A 22 -1.16 -6.24 13.65
C ARG A 22 -1.20 -7.43 12.71
N LYS A 23 -0.57 -8.54 13.11
CA LYS A 23 -0.52 -9.80 12.32
C LYS A 23 -1.88 -10.27 11.79
N LYS A 24 -2.97 -10.06 12.55
CA LYS A 24 -4.35 -10.43 12.18
C LYS A 24 -4.91 -9.62 11.01
N PHE A 25 -4.39 -8.42 10.77
CA PHE A 25 -4.80 -7.51 9.72
C PHE A 25 -3.78 -7.48 8.56
N ALA A 26 -2.97 -8.52 8.45
CA ALA A 26 -2.04 -8.66 7.36
C ALA A 26 -2.77 -8.61 6.00
N PRO A 27 -2.29 -7.77 5.05
CA PRO A 27 -2.93 -7.67 3.76
C PRO A 27 -2.83 -8.99 3.02
N THR A 28 -3.91 -9.35 2.32
CA THR A 28 -3.94 -10.50 1.43
C THR A 28 -3.52 -10.01 0.04
N LEU A 29 -2.19 -9.94 -0.19
CA LEU A 29 -1.66 -9.49 -1.48
C LEU A 29 -2.03 -10.48 -2.58
N TRP A 30 -2.34 -9.96 -3.76
CA TRP A 30 -2.56 -10.76 -4.95
C TRP A 30 -1.24 -11.34 -5.46
N THR A 31 -1.31 -12.62 -5.83
CA THR A 31 -0.15 -13.36 -6.29
C THR A 31 -0.45 -14.08 -7.60
N ILE A 32 0.61 -14.47 -8.30
CA ILE A 32 0.55 -15.37 -9.44
C ILE A 32 1.56 -16.49 -9.25
N LYS A 33 1.19 -17.72 -9.59
CA LYS A 33 2.14 -18.85 -9.61
C LYS A 33 3.29 -18.52 -10.55
N THR A 34 4.52 -18.81 -10.16
CA THR A 34 5.71 -18.47 -10.98
C THR A 34 5.72 -19.20 -12.33
N THR A 35 5.05 -20.34 -12.41
CA THR A 35 4.85 -21.13 -13.64
C THR A 35 3.77 -20.58 -14.58
N THR A 36 2.95 -19.62 -14.13
CA THR A 36 1.83 -19.08 -14.92
C THR A 36 2.27 -17.84 -15.69
N LYS A 37 2.02 -17.82 -17.01
CA LYS A 37 2.27 -16.63 -17.83
C LYS A 37 1.32 -15.51 -17.41
N ASN A 38 1.88 -14.40 -16.93
CA ASN A 38 1.10 -13.21 -16.62
C ASN A 38 0.75 -12.47 -17.92
N LYS A 39 -0.55 -12.27 -18.17
CA LYS A 39 -1.04 -11.47 -19.32
C LYS A 39 -1.43 -10.04 -18.93
N ARG A 40 -1.46 -9.73 -17.63
CA ARG A 40 -1.85 -8.42 -17.10
C ARG A 40 -0.64 -7.49 -17.04
N THR A 41 -0.91 -6.20 -16.99
CA THR A 41 0.08 -5.15 -16.75
C THR A 41 -0.24 -4.40 -15.45
N LEU A 42 0.66 -3.50 -15.06
CA LEU A 42 0.46 -2.58 -13.94
C LEU A 42 -0.79 -1.69 -14.12
N GLU A 43 -1.17 -1.39 -15.37
CA GLU A 43 -2.38 -0.60 -15.67
C GLU A 43 -3.65 -1.37 -15.32
N ASN A 44 -3.63 -2.70 -15.51
CA ASN A 44 -4.75 -3.56 -15.18
C ASN A 44 -4.81 -3.86 -13.69
N VAL A 45 -3.67 -4.16 -13.07
CA VAL A 45 -3.61 -4.60 -11.68
C VAL A 45 -2.52 -3.87 -10.95
N GLU A 46 -2.86 -3.25 -9.83
CA GLU A 46 -1.90 -2.53 -8.98
C GLU A 46 -2.25 -2.71 -7.50
N GLN A 47 -1.23 -2.96 -6.70
CA GLN A 47 -1.32 -3.01 -5.24
C GLN A 47 -0.42 -1.92 -4.67
N ARG A 48 -1.01 -0.78 -4.30
CA ARG A 48 -0.26 0.42 -3.92
C ARG A 48 -0.20 0.58 -2.40
N TRP A 49 1.01 0.70 -1.88
CA TRP A 49 1.31 0.95 -0.47
C TRP A 49 1.21 2.45 -0.16
N PHE A 50 0.42 2.80 0.87
CA PHE A 50 0.17 4.16 1.33
C PHE A 50 0.55 4.33 2.81
N PRO A 51 0.92 5.55 3.25
CA PRO A 51 1.20 5.81 4.65
C PRO A 51 -0.06 5.68 5.50
N GLY A 52 0.12 5.30 6.77
CA GLY A 52 -0.93 5.10 7.75
C GLY A 52 -1.28 3.64 8.01
N ALA A 53 -2.11 3.44 9.05
CA ALA A 53 -2.63 2.13 9.46
C ALA A 53 -3.94 1.79 8.71
N HIS A 54 -4.56 0.65 9.03
CA HIS A 54 -5.68 0.09 8.25
C HIS A 54 -6.80 1.08 7.90
N ALA A 55 -7.32 1.85 8.87
CA ALA A 55 -8.39 2.82 8.59
C ALA A 55 -7.88 4.17 8.05
N ASN A 56 -6.56 4.45 8.11
CA ASN A 56 -5.96 5.56 7.39
C ASN A 56 -5.87 5.31 5.89
N VAL A 57 -5.90 4.04 5.47
CA VAL A 57 -5.95 3.67 4.05
C VAL A 57 -7.37 3.35 3.60
N GLY A 58 -8.12 2.59 4.41
CA GLY A 58 -9.48 2.16 4.06
C GLY A 58 -10.59 3.17 4.40
N GLY A 59 -10.28 4.22 5.15
CA GLY A 59 -11.27 5.07 5.79
C GLY A 59 -11.86 4.42 7.05
N GLY A 60 -12.47 5.24 7.92
CA GLY A 60 -13.13 4.75 9.13
C GLY A 60 -12.99 5.64 10.35
N TYR A 61 -12.05 6.61 10.35
CA TYR A 61 -11.99 7.64 11.39
C TYR A 61 -12.74 8.91 10.95
N PHE A 62 -13.32 9.60 11.93
CA PHE A 62 -13.87 10.91 11.72
C PHE A 62 -12.72 11.86 11.34
N SER A 63 -12.87 12.60 10.24
CA SER A 63 -11.87 13.57 9.72
C SER A 63 -10.49 12.98 9.37
N ASP A 64 -10.43 11.76 8.84
CA ASP A 64 -9.15 11.20 8.37
C ASP A 64 -8.74 11.78 7.01
N LEU A 65 -7.75 12.67 7.05
CA LEU A 65 -7.15 13.22 5.84
C LEU A 65 -6.32 12.16 5.11
N LEU A 66 -5.59 11.26 5.81
CA LEU A 66 -4.71 10.27 5.16
C LEU A 66 -5.49 9.35 4.21
N ALA A 67 -6.75 9.06 4.52
CA ALA A 67 -7.62 8.22 3.68
C ALA A 67 -8.01 8.88 2.34
N GLN A 68 -7.87 10.20 2.21
CA GLN A 68 -8.26 10.91 0.99
C GLN A 68 -7.38 10.54 -0.20
N ARG A 69 -6.09 10.28 0.03
CA ARG A 69 -5.14 9.97 -1.05
C ARG A 69 -5.35 8.57 -1.65
N PRO A 70 -5.44 7.49 -0.85
CA PRO A 70 -5.85 6.17 -1.33
C PRO A 70 -7.22 6.17 -2.02
N LEU A 71 -8.19 6.93 -1.47
CA LEU A 71 -9.52 7.08 -2.06
C LEU A 71 -9.43 7.72 -3.45
N ARG A 72 -8.74 8.86 -3.58
CA ARG A 72 -8.58 9.54 -4.87
C ARG A 72 -7.88 8.66 -5.90
N TRP A 73 -6.87 7.88 -5.48
CA TRP A 73 -6.18 6.92 -6.33
C TRP A 73 -7.15 5.84 -6.85
N ILE A 74 -7.94 5.19 -6.00
CA ILE A 74 -8.94 4.21 -6.44
C ILE A 74 -9.96 4.86 -7.39
N MET A 75 -10.40 6.09 -7.09
CA MET A 75 -11.31 6.83 -7.96
C MET A 75 -10.68 7.13 -9.32
N SER A 76 -9.41 7.54 -9.38
CA SER A 76 -8.69 7.83 -10.64
C SER A 76 -8.62 6.58 -11.52
N LYS A 77 -8.36 5.41 -10.92
CA LYS A 77 -8.34 4.12 -11.60
C LYS A 77 -9.71 3.69 -12.09
N ALA A 78 -10.78 4.05 -11.39
CA ALA A 78 -12.13 3.75 -11.84
C ALA A 78 -12.62 4.74 -12.92
N GLU A 79 -12.23 6.02 -12.82
CA GLU A 79 -12.48 7.06 -13.83
C GLU A 79 -11.86 6.71 -15.17
N SER A 80 -10.61 6.20 -15.18
CA SER A 80 -9.96 5.76 -16.41
C SER A 80 -10.66 4.58 -17.10
N LEU A 81 -11.56 3.90 -16.39
CA LEU A 81 -12.41 2.81 -16.88
C LEU A 81 -13.85 3.26 -17.16
N GLY A 82 -14.13 4.56 -17.09
CA GLY A 82 -15.42 5.16 -17.42
C GLY A 82 -16.40 5.28 -16.25
N LEU A 83 -15.97 5.10 -15.01
CA LEU A 83 -16.83 5.36 -13.85
C LEU A 83 -16.87 6.86 -13.55
N GLU A 84 -18.08 7.41 -13.44
CA GLU A 84 -18.28 8.82 -13.09
C GLU A 84 -18.61 8.98 -11.59
N PHE A 85 -18.03 10.00 -10.96
CA PHE A 85 -18.27 10.33 -9.57
C PHE A 85 -18.95 11.69 -9.42
N ARG A 86 -19.88 11.79 -8.47
CA ARG A 86 -20.56 13.06 -8.16
C ARG A 86 -19.64 14.08 -7.48
N ARG A 87 -18.69 13.59 -6.69
CA ARG A 87 -17.75 14.39 -5.88
C ARG A 87 -16.40 13.69 -5.90
N ILE A 88 -15.35 14.47 -6.06
CA ILE A 88 -13.96 14.03 -6.03
C ILE A 88 -13.26 14.82 -4.92
N PRO A 89 -12.35 14.22 -4.14
CA PRO A 89 -11.52 14.97 -3.20
C PRO A 89 -10.63 15.95 -3.96
N ASP A 90 -10.83 17.26 -3.76
CA ASP A 90 -10.22 18.31 -4.59
C ASP A 90 -8.86 18.84 -4.05
N GLN A 91 -8.36 18.33 -2.90
CA GLN A 91 -7.10 18.80 -2.31
C GLN A 91 -6.36 17.67 -1.57
N LEU A 92 -5.16 17.31 -2.05
CA LEU A 92 -4.33 16.24 -1.48
C LEU A 92 -2.90 16.66 -1.10
N ASP A 93 -2.51 17.90 -1.39
CA ASP A 93 -1.11 18.31 -1.39
C ASP A 93 -0.44 18.15 -0.02
N ASP A 94 -1.18 18.30 1.08
CA ASP A 94 -0.65 18.18 2.45
C ASP A 94 -1.21 16.96 3.22
N VAL A 95 -2.00 16.11 2.57
CA VAL A 95 -2.66 14.97 3.22
C VAL A 95 -1.66 14.01 3.84
N HIS A 96 -0.50 13.86 3.20
CA HIS A 96 0.55 12.96 3.63
C HIS A 96 1.22 13.40 4.94
N GLU A 97 1.03 14.65 5.41
CA GLU A 97 1.55 15.15 6.68
C GLU A 97 0.61 14.89 7.86
N ALA A 98 -0.66 14.57 7.60
CA ALA A 98 -1.67 14.40 8.65
C ALA A 98 -1.27 13.35 9.69
N ALA A 99 -1.68 13.54 10.95
CA ALA A 99 -1.36 12.57 12.01
C ALA A 99 -1.94 11.19 11.67
N ILE A 100 -1.16 10.13 11.87
CA ILE A 100 -1.70 8.77 11.83
C ILE A 100 -2.61 8.64 13.03
N SER A 101 -3.92 8.57 12.82
CA SER A 101 -4.88 8.38 13.90
C SER A 101 -4.55 7.09 14.66
N ASP A 102 -4.21 7.25 15.95
CA ASP A 102 -3.85 6.13 16.81
C ASP A 102 -5.09 5.34 17.23
N SER A 103 -5.48 4.39 16.39
CA SER A 103 -6.55 3.44 16.72
C SER A 103 -6.17 2.37 17.76
N HIS A 104 -4.98 2.42 18.36
CA HIS A 104 -4.73 1.64 19.57
C HIS A 104 -5.40 2.25 20.81
N GLY A 105 -5.65 3.56 20.81
CA GLY A 105 -6.31 4.24 21.94
C GLY A 105 -7.80 3.93 22.06
N GLU A 106 -8.53 3.86 20.93
CA GLU A 106 -10.00 3.80 20.94
C GLU A 106 -10.61 2.40 20.77
N PHE A 107 -9.92 1.41 20.17
CA PHE A 107 -10.55 0.13 19.82
C PHE A 107 -10.34 -1.06 20.78
N LEU A 108 -9.48 -0.99 21.82
CA LEU A 108 -9.47 -1.87 23.04
C LEU A 108 -8.07 -1.90 23.72
N SER A 109 -7.95 -1.24 24.88
CA SER A 109 -7.03 -1.48 26.00
C SER A 109 -5.51 -1.58 25.74
N GLY A 110 -4.74 -0.71 26.41
CA GLY A 110 -3.27 -0.60 26.35
C GLY A 110 -2.42 -1.85 26.70
N ILE A 111 -3.04 -3.01 26.88
CA ILE A 111 -2.40 -4.32 27.07
C ILE A 111 -2.01 -4.98 25.74
N TYR A 112 -2.75 -4.75 24.64
CA TYR A 112 -2.49 -5.43 23.36
C TYR A 112 -1.11 -5.07 22.75
N ARG A 113 -0.60 -3.86 23.05
CA ARG A 113 0.74 -3.34 22.65
C ARG A 113 1.90 -4.17 23.23
N TRP A 114 1.69 -4.81 24.37
CA TRP A 114 2.74 -5.56 25.07
C TRP A 114 2.80 -7.05 24.69
N VAL A 115 1.72 -7.61 24.15
CA VAL A 115 1.60 -9.06 23.87
C VAL A 115 1.54 -9.43 22.39
N SER A 116 1.25 -8.49 21.49
CA SER A 116 1.26 -8.78 20.05
C SER A 116 2.62 -8.43 19.44
N PRO A 117 3.34 -9.39 18.85
CA PRO A 117 4.58 -9.08 18.14
C PRO A 117 4.27 -8.13 16.98
N HIS A 118 5.04 -7.04 16.88
CA HIS A 118 5.03 -6.16 15.72
C HIS A 118 5.33 -6.99 14.47
N PHE A 119 4.34 -7.10 13.57
CA PHE A 119 4.51 -7.85 12.35
C PHE A 119 4.67 -6.86 11.19
N SER A 120 5.91 -6.53 10.86
CA SER A 120 6.25 -5.78 9.64
C SER A 120 6.17 -6.72 8.43
N ARG A 121 5.45 -6.32 7.37
CA ARG A 121 5.30 -7.11 6.14
C ARG A 121 6.30 -6.62 5.10
N GLN A 122 6.96 -7.56 4.44
CA GLN A 122 7.90 -7.27 3.39
C GLN A 122 7.19 -6.65 2.18
N ILE A 123 7.52 -5.40 1.86
CA ILE A 123 7.06 -4.71 0.64
C ILE A 123 7.88 -5.20 -0.55
N GLY A 124 7.22 -5.48 -1.68
CA GLY A 124 7.91 -5.96 -2.89
C GLY A 124 8.61 -7.31 -2.68
N GLY A 125 8.18 -8.05 -1.65
CA GLY A 125 8.74 -9.35 -1.31
C GLY A 125 8.69 -10.30 -2.49
N GLY A 126 9.76 -11.08 -2.64
CA GLY A 126 9.88 -12.08 -3.70
C GLY A 126 8.96 -13.29 -3.47
N LYS A 127 9.39 -14.44 -3.98
CA LYS A 127 8.62 -15.69 -4.00
C LYS A 127 7.87 -15.98 -2.69
N VAL A 128 6.56 -16.20 -2.80
CA VAL A 128 5.66 -16.60 -1.71
C VAL A 128 5.11 -17.99 -1.99
N LEU A 129 4.96 -18.83 -0.96
CA LEU A 129 4.33 -20.14 -1.09
C LEU A 129 2.82 -20.00 -0.89
N VAL A 130 2.04 -20.30 -1.93
CA VAL A 130 0.58 -20.31 -1.88
C VAL A 130 0.10 -21.71 -2.25
N ASP A 131 -0.58 -22.36 -1.30
CA ASP A 131 -1.11 -23.72 -1.42
C ASP A 131 -0.04 -24.73 -1.91
N GLY A 132 1.18 -24.62 -1.36
CA GLY A 132 2.33 -25.48 -1.69
C GLY A 132 3.04 -25.16 -3.00
N ALA A 133 2.56 -24.17 -3.76
CA ALA A 133 3.17 -23.75 -5.02
C ALA A 133 3.92 -22.42 -4.87
N GLU A 134 5.06 -22.31 -5.52
CA GLU A 134 5.79 -21.06 -5.62
C GLU A 134 4.98 -20.04 -6.43
N SER A 135 4.76 -18.88 -5.83
CA SER A 135 4.07 -17.74 -6.41
C SER A 135 4.90 -16.49 -6.21
N ARG A 136 4.53 -15.40 -6.86
CA ARG A 136 5.10 -14.07 -6.66
C ARG A 136 3.98 -13.06 -6.48
N ASN A 137 4.22 -11.99 -5.73
CA ASN A 137 3.29 -10.88 -5.66
C ASN A 137 3.15 -10.21 -7.04
N LEU A 138 1.97 -9.62 -7.26
CA LEU A 138 1.64 -8.94 -8.50
C LEU A 138 1.65 -7.42 -8.30
N PHE A 139 2.49 -6.72 -9.07
CA PHE A 139 2.37 -5.28 -9.34
C PHE A 139 2.24 -4.42 -8.08
N GLU A 140 3.15 -4.65 -7.12
CA GLU A 140 3.24 -3.81 -5.94
C GLU A 140 3.93 -2.49 -6.27
N THR A 141 3.40 -1.39 -5.76
CA THR A 141 3.98 -0.04 -5.89
C THR A 141 3.95 0.68 -4.54
N ILE A 142 4.88 1.60 -4.31
CA ILE A 142 4.91 2.45 -3.11
C ILE A 142 4.52 3.86 -3.54
N ASP A 143 3.43 4.40 -2.98
CA ASP A 143 3.01 5.77 -3.27
C ASP A 143 4.07 6.77 -2.81
N ARG A 144 4.30 7.82 -3.61
CA ARG A 144 5.27 8.87 -3.24
C ARG A 144 4.98 9.51 -1.87
N SER A 145 3.71 9.51 -1.41
CA SER A 145 3.36 10.02 -0.07
C SER A 145 4.07 9.34 1.08
N VAL A 146 4.47 8.07 0.91
CA VAL A 146 5.27 7.37 1.90
C VAL A 146 6.62 8.07 2.07
N PHE A 147 7.28 8.41 0.96
CA PHE A 147 8.58 9.07 0.97
C PHE A 147 8.46 10.54 1.35
N GLU A 148 7.48 11.27 0.82
CA GLU A 148 7.16 12.66 1.19
C GLU A 148 7.00 12.77 2.72
N ARG A 149 6.25 11.84 3.32
CA ARG A 149 6.06 11.80 4.79
C ARG A 149 7.35 11.47 5.54
N MET A 150 8.17 10.54 5.05
CA MET A 150 9.46 10.21 5.69
C MET A 150 10.43 11.41 5.65
N GLN A 151 10.41 12.18 4.57
CA GLN A 151 11.21 13.39 4.39
C GLN A 151 10.71 14.52 5.31
N GLY A 152 9.40 14.77 5.35
CA GLY A 152 8.78 15.82 6.17
C GLY A 152 8.72 15.53 7.67
N ASN A 153 8.78 14.25 8.07
CA ASN A 153 8.72 13.83 9.47
C ASN A 153 9.89 12.92 9.83
N GLY A 154 10.88 13.47 10.53
CA GLY A 154 12.09 12.75 10.98
C GLY A 154 11.83 11.56 11.90
N SER A 155 10.66 11.48 12.56
CA SER A 155 10.26 10.36 13.42
C SER A 155 9.50 9.26 12.66
N TYR A 156 9.00 9.54 11.46
CA TYR A 156 8.27 8.55 10.66
C TYR A 156 9.27 7.67 9.89
N ARG A 157 9.55 6.49 10.42
CA ARG A 157 10.55 5.54 9.89
C ARG A 157 9.98 4.12 9.84
N PRO A 158 9.04 3.84 8.90
CA PRO A 158 8.38 2.54 8.82
C PRO A 158 9.39 1.42 8.50
N PRO A 159 9.53 0.38 9.34
CA PRO A 159 10.58 -0.64 9.20
C PRO A 159 10.53 -1.40 7.87
N ASN A 160 9.34 -1.75 7.37
CA ASN A 160 9.16 -2.41 6.07
C ASN A 160 9.68 -1.59 4.89
N VAL A 161 9.51 -0.26 4.92
CA VAL A 161 10.03 0.63 3.86
C VAL A 161 11.54 0.78 4.00
N LEU A 162 12.06 0.93 5.22
CA LEU A 162 13.52 1.00 5.43
C LEU A 162 14.23 -0.29 4.98
N GLU A 163 13.67 -1.45 5.34
CA GLU A 163 14.17 -2.75 4.87
C GLU A 163 14.07 -2.87 3.36
N TRP A 164 12.97 -2.43 2.75
CA TRP A 164 12.81 -2.41 1.30
C TRP A 164 13.85 -1.51 0.62
N SER A 165 14.07 -0.30 1.14
CA SER A 165 15.05 0.66 0.61
C SER A 165 16.46 0.09 0.69
N ALA A 166 16.83 -0.49 1.84
CA ALA A 166 18.13 -1.14 2.02
C ALA A 166 18.35 -2.30 1.05
N ARG A 167 17.32 -3.14 0.82
CA ARG A 167 17.41 -4.26 -0.15
C ARG A 167 17.65 -3.81 -1.58
N HIS A 168 17.10 -2.66 -1.97
CA HIS A 168 17.20 -2.14 -3.33
C HIS A 168 18.31 -1.09 -3.51
N GLY A 169 19.02 -0.71 -2.44
CA GLY A 169 19.94 0.43 -2.47
C GLY A 169 19.24 1.75 -2.82
N PHE A 170 17.97 1.88 -2.45
CA PHE A 170 17.10 2.99 -2.83
C PHE A 170 17.26 4.19 -1.88
N ASP A 171 17.49 5.36 -2.46
CA ASP A 171 17.60 6.64 -1.74
C ASP A 171 16.22 7.31 -1.64
N TRP A 172 15.48 6.98 -0.59
CA TRP A 172 14.16 7.54 -0.34
C TRP A 172 14.20 9.03 0.05
N GLU A 173 15.34 9.57 0.47
CA GLU A 173 15.47 10.99 0.86
C GLU A 173 15.33 11.93 -0.34
N LYS A 174 15.56 11.42 -1.56
CA LYS A 174 15.49 12.19 -2.81
C LYS A 174 14.33 11.77 -3.72
N CYS A 175 13.46 10.88 -3.25
CA CYS A 175 12.37 10.36 -4.06
C CYS A 175 11.12 11.25 -3.97
N ASP A 176 10.61 11.67 -5.11
CA ASP A 176 9.37 12.43 -5.30
C ASP A 176 8.33 11.68 -6.14
N ALA A 177 8.57 10.40 -6.42
CA ALA A 177 7.81 9.59 -7.37
C ALA A 177 7.25 8.31 -6.75
N THR A 178 6.07 7.91 -7.23
CA THR A 178 5.53 6.57 -6.93
C THR A 178 6.47 5.56 -7.58
N THR A 179 6.79 4.49 -6.85
CA THR A 179 7.90 3.61 -7.21
C THR A 179 7.43 2.16 -7.30
N ASP A 180 7.89 1.42 -8.29
CA ASP A 180 7.66 -0.03 -8.40
C ASP A 180 8.40 -0.75 -7.27
N ALA A 181 7.68 -1.54 -6.48
CA ALA A 181 8.22 -2.14 -5.27
C ALA A 181 9.19 -3.31 -5.55
N HIS A 182 9.24 -3.83 -6.78
CA HIS A 182 10.12 -4.95 -7.15
C HIS A 182 11.43 -4.49 -7.80
N THR A 183 11.41 -3.35 -8.47
CA THR A 183 12.54 -2.82 -9.25
C THR A 183 13.11 -1.53 -8.67
N ALA A 184 12.38 -0.88 -7.75
CA ALA A 184 12.70 0.44 -7.21
C ALA A 184 12.79 1.55 -8.27
N ASN A 185 12.23 1.31 -9.46
CA ASN A 185 12.15 2.32 -10.52
C ASN A 185 10.91 3.20 -10.33
N PRO A 186 11.00 4.51 -10.58
CA PRO A 186 9.84 5.39 -10.65
C PRO A 186 8.83 4.88 -11.68
N ILE A 187 7.55 4.98 -11.35
CA ILE A 187 6.45 4.76 -12.29
C ILE A 187 5.80 6.09 -12.65
N GLY A 188 5.38 6.23 -13.91
CA GLY A 188 4.76 7.47 -14.41
C GLY A 188 3.57 7.90 -13.55
N CYS A 189 3.42 9.22 -13.35
CA CYS A 189 2.38 9.83 -12.54
C CYS A 189 0.98 9.38 -13.00
N THR A 190 0.45 8.36 -12.34
CA THR A 190 -0.98 8.10 -12.27
C THR A 190 -1.37 8.34 -10.82
N PHE A 191 -2.12 9.42 -10.59
CA PHE A 191 -2.72 9.82 -9.31
C PHE A 191 -3.03 8.59 -8.46
#